data_AF-A0A2U3F0E0-F1
#
_entry.id   AF-A0A2U3F0E0-F1
#
_cell.length_a   1.000
_cell.length_b   1.000
_cell.length_c   1.000
_cell.angle_alpha   90.00
_cell.angle_beta   90.00
_cell.angle_gamma   90.00
#
_symmetry.space_group_name_H-M   'P 1'
#
loop_
_entity.id
_entity.type
_entity.pdbx_description
1 polymer ?
#
loop_
_entity_poly.entity_id
_entity_poly.type
_entity_poly.pdbx_seq_one_letter_code
_entity_poly.pdbx_strand_id
1 'polypeptide(L)'
;MGLAGGINLYQYAPNALGWVDPWGLSRCKAPNGYKTGDVDPHGNLSPGVNRASGHTNSKNDGFVQSHHPIQDAWAKKRINGYQRNTAPATLLKSASGSPHANISSAQRTRRALPGGWDTTLKQEFHISYKEMIDAGVPKQQARKSISDSYKYFDQLRELNSSNVYFDI
;
A
#
# COMPACT_ATOMS: atom_id res chain seq x y z
N MET A 1 -27.51 -3.71 40.59
CA MET A 1 -26.07 -3.59 40.92
C MET A 1 -25.29 -4.05 39.69
N GLY A 2 -24.81 -3.23 38.75
CA GLY A 2 -24.33 -1.86 38.81
C GLY A 2 -22.82 -1.85 39.10
N LEU A 3 -21.98 -1.87 38.06
CA LEU A 3 -20.68 -1.19 38.03
C LEU A 3 -20.31 -0.83 36.58
N ALA A 4 -20.04 0.45 36.39
CA ALA A 4 -19.69 1.12 35.16
C ALA A 4 -18.19 1.02 34.85
N GLY A 5 -17.82 1.32 33.62
CA GLY A 5 -16.50 1.92 33.32
C GLY A 5 -15.71 1.21 32.24
N GLY A 6 -15.80 1.71 31.00
CA GLY A 6 -14.84 1.39 29.95
C GLY A 6 -15.36 1.73 28.56
N ILE A 7 -15.40 3.02 28.20
CA ILE A 7 -15.46 3.41 26.79
C ILE A 7 -14.22 2.80 26.13
N ASN A 8 -14.41 1.79 25.28
CA ASN A 8 -13.34 1.26 24.46
C ASN A 8 -13.01 2.30 23.39
N LEU A 9 -11.88 3.00 23.56
CA LEU A 9 -11.39 4.03 22.65
C LEU A 9 -10.92 3.46 21.28
N TYR A 10 -11.05 2.16 21.05
CA TYR A 10 -10.82 1.49 19.76
C TYR A 10 -12.11 1.13 19.05
N GLN A 11 -13.11 2.01 19.11
CA GLN A 11 -14.21 1.94 18.16
C GLN A 11 -13.65 2.21 16.76
N TYR A 12 -13.31 1.14 16.03
CA TYR A 12 -13.18 1.16 14.60
C TYR A 12 -14.50 1.71 14.05
N ALA A 13 -14.45 2.95 13.54
CA ALA A 13 -15.58 3.53 12.85
C ALA A 13 -16.07 2.54 11.77
N PRO A 14 -17.39 2.35 11.63
CA PRO A 14 -17.95 1.33 10.77
C PRO A 14 -17.45 1.50 9.33
N ASN A 15 -16.83 0.41 8.87
CA ASN A 15 -16.55 -0.02 7.52
C ASN A 15 -17.29 0.81 6.44
N ALA A 16 -16.57 1.67 5.73
CA ALA A 16 -16.95 1.92 4.35
C ALA A 16 -16.62 0.63 3.60
N LEU A 17 -17.62 -0.25 3.46
CA LEU A 17 -17.64 -1.30 2.44
C LEU A 17 -17.55 -0.62 1.07
N GLY A 18 -16.33 -0.24 0.71
CA GLY A 18 -16.02 0.36 -0.58
C GLY A 18 -16.02 -0.77 -1.59
N TRP A 19 -17.14 -0.90 -2.30
CA TRP A 19 -17.16 -1.57 -3.60
C TRP A 19 -15.94 -1.10 -4.39
N VAL A 20 -15.10 -2.03 -4.83
CA VAL A 20 -14.02 -1.73 -5.76
C VAL A 20 -14.68 -1.54 -7.12
N ASP A 21 -14.75 -0.30 -7.58
CA ASP A 21 -15.30 0.04 -8.88
C ASP A 21 -14.32 -0.35 -9.99
N PRO A 22 -14.67 -1.36 -10.81
CA PRO A 22 -13.79 -1.85 -11.89
C PRO A 22 -13.60 -0.82 -13.02
N TRP A 23 -14.43 0.23 -13.07
CA TRP A 23 -14.51 1.20 -14.16
C TRP A 23 -13.99 2.59 -13.78
N GLY A 24 -13.66 2.83 -12.51
CA GLY A 24 -13.09 4.10 -12.03
C GLY A 24 -14.04 5.31 -12.10
N LEU A 25 -15.36 5.06 -12.09
CA LEU A 25 -16.43 6.07 -12.04
C LEU A 25 -16.81 6.51 -10.62
N SER A 26 -16.22 5.91 -9.59
CA SER A 26 -16.42 6.27 -8.20
C SER A 26 -15.98 7.71 -7.97
N ARG A 27 -16.86 8.50 -7.32
CA ARG A 27 -16.56 9.87 -6.88
C ARG A 27 -15.13 9.96 -6.39
N CYS A 28 -14.31 10.79 -7.05
CA CYS A 28 -12.90 10.96 -6.71
C CYS A 28 -12.76 11.14 -5.19
N LYS A 29 -12.12 10.18 -4.51
CA LYS A 29 -11.85 10.29 -3.06
C LYS A 29 -11.00 11.52 -2.74
N ALA A 30 -10.32 12.07 -3.74
CA ALA A 30 -9.58 13.31 -3.71
C ALA A 30 -10.17 14.30 -4.75
N PRO A 31 -11.16 15.15 -4.38
CA PRO A 31 -11.76 16.10 -5.32
C PRO A 31 -10.78 17.15 -5.85
N ASN A 32 -9.68 17.38 -5.12
CA ASN A 32 -8.60 18.29 -5.52
C ASN A 32 -7.37 17.54 -6.07
N GLY A 33 -7.53 16.27 -6.44
CA GLY A 33 -6.45 15.39 -6.86
C GLY A 33 -5.61 14.83 -5.70
N TYR A 34 -4.94 13.72 -5.96
CA TYR A 34 -4.10 13.03 -4.98
C TYR A 34 -2.78 13.79 -4.73
N LYS A 35 -2.34 13.77 -3.47
CA LYS A 35 -1.13 14.42 -2.99
C LYS A 35 -0.11 13.39 -2.54
N THR A 36 1.16 13.80 -2.51
CA THR A 36 2.22 13.04 -1.81
C THR A 36 1.80 12.81 -0.37
N GLY A 37 1.83 11.57 0.10
CA GLY A 37 1.25 11.19 1.39
C GLY A 37 0.03 10.29 1.28
N ASP A 38 -0.73 10.40 0.18
CA ASP A 38 -1.99 9.69 0.03
C ASP A 38 -1.78 8.19 -0.18
N VAL A 39 -2.72 7.42 0.35
CA VAL A 39 -2.78 5.95 0.26
C VAL A 39 -4.16 5.56 -0.26
N ASP A 40 -4.19 4.91 -1.41
CA ASP A 40 -5.39 4.44 -2.13
C ASP A 40 -4.95 3.37 -3.15
N PRO A 41 -5.85 2.70 -3.90
CA PRO A 41 -5.47 1.79 -4.97
C PRO A 41 -4.52 2.42 -5.98
N HIS A 42 -3.58 1.62 -6.47
CA HIS A 42 -2.59 2.07 -7.44
C HIS A 42 -3.21 2.67 -8.70
N GLY A 43 -4.33 2.12 -9.19
CA GLY A 43 -5.05 2.63 -10.35
C GLY A 43 -5.51 4.07 -10.20
N ASN A 44 -5.74 4.52 -8.96
CA ASN A 44 -6.09 5.91 -8.67
C ASN A 44 -4.86 6.81 -8.58
N LEU A 45 -3.80 6.33 -7.93
CA LEU A 45 -2.58 7.11 -7.63
C LEU A 45 -1.61 7.22 -8.81
N SER A 46 -1.59 6.23 -9.69
CA SER A 46 -0.61 6.11 -10.77
C SER A 46 -0.81 7.12 -11.91
N PRO A 47 -2.04 7.32 -12.43
CA PRO A 47 -2.28 8.29 -13.50
C PRO A 47 -1.97 9.72 -13.02
N GLY A 48 -1.12 10.43 -13.76
CA GLY A 48 -0.76 11.82 -13.44
C GLY A 48 -1.95 12.78 -13.45
N VAL A 49 -2.95 12.49 -14.29
CA VAL A 49 -4.21 13.27 -14.39
C VAL A 49 -5.04 13.27 -13.11
N ASN A 50 -4.85 12.27 -12.24
CA ASN A 50 -5.56 12.18 -10.96
C ASN A 50 -4.84 12.93 -9.84
N ARG A 51 -3.63 13.47 -10.08
CA ARG A 51 -2.81 14.08 -9.05
C ARG A 51 -3.04 15.58 -8.96
N ALA A 52 -2.97 16.11 -7.75
CA ALA A 52 -3.01 17.53 -7.50
C ALA A 52 -1.80 18.23 -8.13
N SER A 53 -1.96 19.50 -8.50
CA SER A 53 -0.83 20.36 -8.87
C SER A 53 0.22 20.39 -7.73
N GLY A 54 1.51 20.36 -8.08
CA GLY A 54 2.60 20.24 -7.12
C GLY A 54 2.91 18.81 -6.65
N HIS A 55 2.17 17.80 -7.14
CA HIS A 55 2.34 16.39 -6.79
C HIS A 55 2.49 15.49 -8.03
N THR A 56 3.09 16.04 -9.09
CA THR A 56 3.23 15.36 -10.38
C THR A 56 4.54 14.58 -10.48
N ASN A 57 4.68 13.77 -11.53
CA ASN A 57 5.95 13.13 -11.88
C ASN A 57 6.86 14.11 -12.65
N SER A 58 7.10 15.28 -12.09
CA SER A 58 7.96 16.32 -12.67
C SER A 58 9.17 16.58 -11.77
N LYS A 59 10.23 17.13 -12.36
CA LYS A 59 11.45 17.51 -11.61
C LYS A 59 11.13 18.52 -10.51
N ASN A 60 10.28 19.49 -10.79
CA ASN A 60 9.91 20.57 -9.87
C ASN A 60 9.20 20.03 -8.60
N ASP A 61 8.45 18.95 -8.74
CA ASP A 61 7.73 18.32 -7.62
C ASP A 61 8.55 17.24 -6.90
N GLY A 62 9.80 17.03 -7.32
CA GLY A 62 10.68 15.99 -6.78
C GLY A 62 10.32 14.58 -7.26
N PHE A 63 9.70 14.47 -8.43
CA PHE A 63 9.18 13.25 -9.06
C PHE A 63 8.26 12.46 -8.12
N VAL A 64 6.95 12.67 -8.17
CA VAL A 64 6.03 11.91 -7.33
C VAL A 64 5.60 10.63 -8.05
N GLN A 65 5.67 9.48 -7.38
CA GLN A 65 5.27 8.17 -7.92
C GLN A 65 4.53 7.34 -6.86
N SER A 66 3.61 6.49 -7.34
CA SER A 66 2.90 5.52 -6.52
C SER A 66 3.77 4.30 -6.25
N HIS A 67 3.85 3.87 -4.99
CA HIS A 67 4.62 2.72 -4.54
C HIS A 67 3.71 1.68 -3.87
N HIS A 68 3.82 0.40 -4.25
CA HIS A 68 3.11 -0.67 -3.55
C HIS A 68 3.88 -1.11 -2.30
N PRO A 69 3.23 -1.25 -1.13
CA PRO A 69 3.90 -1.78 0.06
C PRO A 69 4.42 -3.20 -0.18
N ILE A 70 3.57 -4.11 -0.66
CA ILE A 70 3.97 -5.44 -1.10
C ILE A 70 4.33 -5.38 -2.58
N GLN A 71 5.52 -5.85 -2.96
CA GLN A 71 6.02 -5.68 -4.32
C GLN A 71 5.11 -6.36 -5.36
N ASP A 72 4.69 -5.60 -6.37
CA ASP A 72 3.81 -6.03 -7.47
C ASP A 72 4.25 -7.35 -8.11
N ALA A 73 5.53 -7.48 -8.46
CA ALA A 73 6.06 -8.69 -9.09
C ALA A 73 5.99 -9.93 -8.17
N TRP A 74 6.22 -9.77 -6.87
CA TRP A 74 6.11 -10.88 -5.92
C TRP A 74 4.65 -11.28 -5.75
N ALA A 75 3.76 -10.30 -5.57
CA ALA A 75 2.34 -10.55 -5.37
C ALA A 75 1.69 -11.22 -6.60
N LYS A 76 2.00 -10.75 -7.81
CA LYS A 76 1.56 -11.37 -9.08
C LYS A 76 1.96 -12.83 -9.21
N LYS A 77 3.17 -13.16 -8.76
CA LYS A 77 3.70 -14.53 -8.87
C LYS A 77 3.13 -15.46 -7.80
N ARG A 78 2.84 -14.93 -6.61
CA ARG A 78 2.58 -15.75 -5.42
C ARG A 78 1.12 -15.76 -4.98
N ILE A 79 0.30 -14.79 -5.36
CA ILE A 79 -1.04 -14.60 -4.77
C ILE A 79 -2.12 -14.70 -5.84
N ASN A 80 -2.99 -15.71 -5.71
CA ASN A 80 -4.14 -15.87 -6.59
C ASN A 80 -5.11 -14.71 -6.42
N GLY A 81 -5.64 -14.19 -7.54
CA GLY A 81 -6.57 -13.07 -7.54
C GLY A 81 -5.92 -11.69 -7.34
N TYR A 82 -4.58 -11.60 -7.23
CA TYR A 82 -3.91 -10.31 -7.13
C TYR A 82 -4.11 -9.46 -8.40
N GLN A 83 -4.60 -8.24 -8.21
CA GLN A 83 -4.79 -7.24 -9.24
C GLN A 83 -4.02 -5.96 -8.89
N ARG A 84 -3.06 -5.61 -9.74
CA ARG A 84 -2.17 -4.47 -9.55
C ARG A 84 -2.89 -3.14 -9.29
N ASN A 85 -3.91 -2.82 -10.10
CA ASN A 85 -4.54 -1.50 -10.05
C ASN A 85 -5.50 -1.33 -8.87
N THR A 86 -6.03 -2.41 -8.32
CA THR A 86 -6.91 -2.38 -7.14
C THR A 86 -6.13 -2.57 -5.85
N ALA A 87 -4.92 -3.13 -5.92
CA ALA A 87 -4.01 -3.24 -4.78
C ALA A 87 -3.61 -1.85 -4.23
N PRO A 88 -3.57 -1.69 -2.89
CA PRO A 88 -3.16 -0.44 -2.26
C PRO A 88 -1.74 -0.03 -2.63
N ALA A 89 -1.55 1.28 -2.73
CA ALA A 89 -0.29 1.95 -2.96
C ALA A 89 -0.23 3.26 -2.17
N THR A 90 0.94 3.90 -2.18
CA THR A 90 1.17 5.17 -1.51
C THR A 90 1.92 6.13 -2.43
N LEU A 91 1.53 7.41 -2.46
CA LEU A 91 2.25 8.44 -3.23
C LEU A 91 3.45 8.96 -2.46
N LEU A 92 4.62 8.85 -3.08
CA LEU A 92 5.91 9.22 -2.50
C LEU A 92 6.72 10.03 -3.51
N LYS A 93 7.54 10.96 -3.02
CA LYS A 93 8.61 11.54 -3.84
C LYS A 93 9.61 10.44 -4.21
N SER A 94 10.19 10.54 -5.41
CA SER A 94 11.04 9.52 -6.04
C SER A 94 12.34 10.05 -6.63
N ALA A 95 12.66 11.33 -6.45
CA ALA A 95 14.02 11.84 -6.64
C ALA A 95 15.05 11.00 -5.86
N SER A 96 16.32 11.04 -6.27
CA SER A 96 17.39 10.32 -5.56
C SER A 96 17.42 10.66 -4.06
N GLY A 97 17.56 9.66 -3.20
CA GLY A 97 17.55 9.79 -1.74
C GLY A 97 16.18 9.99 -1.09
N SER A 98 15.10 10.10 -1.88
CA SER A 98 13.73 10.23 -1.36
C SER A 98 13.11 8.86 -1.00
N PRO A 99 11.99 8.82 -0.25
CA PRO A 99 11.43 7.57 0.25
C PRO A 99 11.15 6.51 -0.83
N HIS A 100 10.57 6.87 -1.97
CA HIS A 100 10.32 5.89 -3.04
C HIS A 100 11.63 5.28 -3.55
N ALA A 101 12.65 6.11 -3.79
CA ALA A 101 13.94 5.64 -4.29
C ALA A 101 14.62 4.69 -3.29
N ASN A 102 14.58 5.02 -2.00
CA ASN A 102 15.19 4.23 -0.94
C ASN A 102 14.46 2.90 -0.73
N ILE A 103 13.12 2.88 -0.72
CA ILE A 103 12.35 1.63 -0.63
C ILE A 103 12.62 0.75 -1.85
N SER A 104 12.57 1.31 -3.05
CA SER A 104 12.89 0.55 -4.27
C SER A 104 14.32 -0.01 -4.26
N SER A 105 15.28 0.72 -3.67
CA SER A 105 16.64 0.22 -3.49
C SER A 105 16.68 -0.97 -2.53
N ALA A 106 16.08 -0.84 -1.33
CA ALA A 106 16.03 -1.91 -0.33
C ALA A 106 15.34 -3.17 -0.86
N GLN A 107 14.21 -3.01 -1.56
CA GLN A 107 13.51 -4.11 -2.22
C GLN A 107 14.41 -4.82 -3.25
N ARG A 108 15.12 -4.07 -4.11
CA ARG A 108 16.04 -4.67 -5.10
C ARG A 108 17.18 -5.44 -4.42
N THR A 109 17.79 -4.86 -3.39
CA THR A 109 18.85 -5.52 -2.62
C THR A 109 18.36 -6.84 -2.02
N ARG A 110 17.18 -6.85 -1.41
CA ARG A 110 16.59 -8.06 -0.83
C ARG A 110 16.27 -9.13 -1.87
N ARG A 111 15.73 -8.73 -3.04
CA ARG A 111 15.42 -9.67 -4.13
C ARG A 111 16.64 -10.29 -4.79
N ALA A 112 17.81 -9.67 -4.66
CA ALA A 112 19.06 -10.21 -5.18
C ALA A 112 19.66 -11.33 -4.30
N LEU A 113 19.20 -11.48 -3.05
CA LEU A 113 19.67 -12.52 -2.15
C LEU A 113 19.06 -13.90 -2.48
N PRO A 114 19.77 -15.01 -2.21
CA PRO A 114 19.18 -16.36 -2.27
C PRO A 114 17.91 -16.44 -1.42
N GLY A 115 16.83 -16.99 -1.97
CA GLY A 115 15.52 -17.03 -1.30
C GLY A 115 14.80 -15.68 -1.20
N GLY A 116 15.35 -14.61 -1.77
CA GLY A 116 14.76 -13.27 -1.73
C GLY A 116 13.36 -13.17 -2.35
N TRP A 117 12.93 -14.18 -3.13
CA TRP A 117 11.59 -14.31 -3.72
C TRP A 117 10.72 -15.40 -3.08
N ASP A 118 11.25 -16.15 -2.11
CA ASP A 118 10.62 -17.30 -1.46
C ASP A 118 10.17 -16.96 -0.03
N THR A 119 9.73 -15.73 0.16
CA THR A 119 9.15 -15.19 1.40
C THR A 119 7.64 -15.41 1.46
N THR A 120 7.07 -15.47 2.66
CA THR A 120 5.62 -15.48 2.90
C THR A 120 5.03 -14.07 2.89
N LEU A 121 3.70 -13.95 2.76
CA LEU A 121 3.00 -12.68 2.75
C LEU A 121 3.19 -11.91 4.06
N LYS A 122 3.16 -12.60 5.21
CA LYS A 122 3.45 -12.01 6.53
C LYS A 122 4.86 -11.45 6.61
N GLN A 123 5.85 -12.16 6.03
CA GLN A 123 7.22 -11.65 5.94
C GLN A 123 7.29 -10.40 5.06
N GLU A 124 6.63 -10.40 3.89
CA GLU A 124 6.57 -9.23 3.02
C GLU A 124 5.95 -8.01 3.73
N PHE A 125 4.89 -8.20 4.53
CA PHE A 125 4.31 -7.13 5.35
C PHE A 125 5.30 -6.56 6.36
N HIS A 126 5.98 -7.43 7.12
CA HIS A 126 6.94 -7.00 8.13
C HIS A 126 8.10 -6.23 7.50
N ILE A 127 8.67 -6.79 6.44
CA ILE A 127 9.80 -6.19 5.73
C ILE A 127 9.38 -4.87 5.07
N SER A 128 8.24 -4.84 4.39
CA SER A 128 7.71 -3.63 3.75
C SER A 128 7.55 -2.49 4.74
N TYR A 129 6.91 -2.74 5.90
CA TYR A 129 6.75 -1.70 6.91
C TYR A 129 8.10 -1.18 7.39
N LYS A 130 9.07 -2.07 7.64
CA LYS A 130 10.43 -1.68 8.04
C LYS A 130 11.11 -0.82 6.96
N GLU A 131 11.10 -1.27 5.70
CA GLU A 131 11.69 -0.54 4.57
C GLU A 131 11.05 0.84 4.40
N MET A 132 9.73 0.97 4.60
CA MET A 132 9.05 2.26 4.57
C MET A 132 9.52 3.21 5.68
N ILE A 133 9.63 2.71 6.93
CA ILE A 133 10.10 3.53 8.05
C ILE A 133 11.56 3.94 7.88
N ASP A 134 12.44 3.01 7.50
CA ASP A 134 13.86 3.25 7.28
C ASP A 134 14.10 4.26 6.13
N ALA A 135 13.23 4.25 5.12
CA ALA A 135 13.24 5.20 4.02
C ALA A 135 12.69 6.59 4.38
N GLY A 136 12.21 6.79 5.61
CA GLY A 136 11.68 8.07 6.10
C GLY A 136 10.22 8.32 5.74
N VAL A 137 9.43 7.30 5.40
CA VAL A 137 7.98 7.47 5.24
C VAL A 137 7.36 7.78 6.61
N PRO A 138 6.51 8.81 6.73
CA PRO A 138 5.81 9.10 7.98
C PRO A 138 5.09 7.87 8.53
N LYS A 139 5.25 7.61 9.84
CA LYS A 139 4.73 6.40 10.51
C LYS A 139 3.22 6.21 10.30
N GLN A 140 2.45 7.29 10.29
CA GLN A 140 1.01 7.24 10.05
C GLN A 140 0.68 6.78 8.62
N GLN A 141 1.40 7.30 7.63
CA GLN A 141 1.26 6.91 6.23
C GLN A 141 1.66 5.43 6.05
N ALA A 142 2.80 5.00 6.59
CA ALA A 142 3.24 3.60 6.53
C ALA A 142 2.23 2.64 7.17
N ARG A 143 1.69 2.99 8.35
CA ARG A 143 0.64 2.20 9.02
C ARG A 143 -0.62 2.10 8.18
N LYS A 144 -1.07 3.20 7.57
CA LYS A 144 -2.23 3.20 6.68
C LYS A 144 -1.99 2.30 5.47
N SER A 145 -0.85 2.44 4.80
CA SER A 145 -0.47 1.61 3.65
C SER A 145 -0.48 0.12 3.95
N ILE A 146 0.06 -0.28 5.10
CA ILE A 146 0.09 -1.68 5.54
C ILE A 146 -1.31 -2.16 5.93
N SER A 147 -2.08 -1.36 6.66
CA SER A 147 -3.45 -1.72 7.06
C SER A 147 -4.38 -1.92 5.86
N ASP A 148 -4.35 -1.00 4.89
CA ASP A 148 -5.17 -1.11 3.69
C ASP A 148 -4.71 -2.28 2.82
N SER A 149 -3.39 -2.52 2.71
CA SER A 149 -2.86 -3.70 2.02
C SER A 149 -3.32 -4.99 2.70
N TYR A 150 -3.31 -5.07 4.02
CA TYR A 150 -3.81 -6.25 4.76
C TYR A 150 -5.27 -6.53 4.40
N LYS A 151 -6.14 -5.52 4.46
CA LYS A 151 -7.56 -5.68 4.09
C LYS A 151 -7.73 -6.17 2.65
N TYR A 152 -6.96 -5.63 1.71
CA TYR A 152 -6.99 -6.06 0.32
C TYR A 152 -6.56 -7.53 0.17
N PHE A 153 -5.47 -7.94 0.79
CA PHE A 153 -5.01 -9.33 0.68
C PHE A 153 -5.94 -10.30 1.42
N ASP A 154 -6.51 -9.90 2.56
CA ASP A 154 -7.47 -10.70 3.33
C ASP A 154 -8.72 -11.05 2.52
N GLN A 155 -9.17 -10.16 1.63
CA GLN A 155 -10.26 -10.46 0.67
C GLN A 155 -9.91 -11.59 -0.32
N LEU A 156 -8.62 -11.89 -0.51
CA LEU A 156 -8.14 -12.96 -1.39
C LEU A 156 -7.90 -14.28 -0.65
N ARG A 157 -8.19 -14.33 0.66
CA ARG A 157 -7.88 -15.49 1.53
C ARG A 157 -8.48 -16.79 1.02
N GLU A 158 -9.75 -16.79 0.64
CA GLU A 158 -10.43 -18.01 0.17
C GLU A 158 -9.79 -18.56 -1.11
N LEU A 159 -9.35 -17.69 -2.02
CA LEU A 159 -8.65 -18.08 -3.26
C LEU A 159 -7.23 -18.63 -3.02
N ASN A 160 -6.73 -18.49 -1.79
CA ASN A 160 -5.37 -18.82 -1.40
C ASN A 160 -5.32 -19.78 -0.19
N SER A 161 -6.40 -20.50 0.12
CA SER A 161 -6.50 -21.36 1.30
C SER A 161 -5.45 -22.47 1.38
N SER A 162 -4.92 -22.92 0.24
CA SER A 162 -3.86 -23.94 0.15
C SER A 162 -2.51 -23.35 -0.30
N ASN A 163 -2.38 -22.03 -0.34
CA ASN A 163 -1.18 -21.35 -0.80
C ASN A 163 -0.19 -21.18 0.36
N VAL A 164 0.94 -21.87 0.30
CA VAL A 164 2.00 -21.84 1.33
C VAL A 164 2.62 -20.46 1.54
N TYR A 165 2.47 -19.54 0.59
CA TYR A 165 2.95 -18.16 0.71
C TYR A 165 1.91 -17.20 1.32
N PHE A 166 0.66 -17.64 1.52
CA PHE A 166 -0.43 -16.85 2.08
C PHE A 166 -0.68 -17.24 3.54
N ASP A 167 -0.04 -16.54 4.48
CA ASP A 167 0.04 -16.89 5.91
C ASP A 167 -0.43 -15.76 6.86
N ILE A 168 -1.35 -14.92 6.38
CA ILE A 168 -1.97 -13.83 7.15
C ILE A 168 -3.37 -14.17 7.61
#